data_AF-A0A6N6NQ73-F1
#
_entry.id   AF-A0A6N6NQ73-F1
#
_cell.length_a   1.000
_cell.length_b   1.000
_cell.length_c   1.000
_cell.angle_alpha   90.00
_cell.angle_beta   90.00
_cell.angle_gamma   90.00
#
_symmetry.space_group_name_H-M   'P 1'
#
loop_
_entity.id
_entity.type
_entity.pdbx_description
1 polymer ?
#
loop_
_entity_poly.entity_id
_entity_poly.type
_entity_poly.pdbx_seq_one_letter_code
_entity_poly.pdbx_strand_id
1 'polypeptide(L)'
;MKSLRREYPLSTLLKLMGMPRSTYYYHEANPPSDRQAAERPAIVEMCEKSQFRYGYRRVATALRKAAGIRIADKTVLKVMREEGLVCQTRRRRKYR
;
A
#
# COMPACT_ATOMS: atom_id res chain seq x y z
N MET A 1 3.28 15.01 -14.18
CA MET A 1 4.10 16.23 -14.30
C MET A 1 5.26 16.10 -15.29
N LYS A 2 6.07 15.02 -15.23
CA LYS A 2 7.27 14.89 -16.10
C LYS A 2 6.98 14.94 -17.61
N SER A 3 5.87 14.35 -18.07
CA SER A 3 5.44 14.41 -19.48
C SER A 3 5.04 15.83 -19.91
N LEU A 4 4.18 16.50 -19.12
CA LEU A 4 3.67 17.85 -19.38
C LEU A 4 4.74 18.96 -19.32
N ARG A 5 5.90 18.69 -18.72
CA ARG A 5 7.00 19.65 -18.59
C ARG A 5 7.66 19.99 -19.94
N ARG A 6 7.44 19.18 -20.98
CA ARG A 6 7.91 19.44 -22.35
C ARG A 6 7.09 20.51 -23.06
N GLU A 7 5.82 20.66 -22.67
CA GLU A 7 4.85 21.53 -23.35
C GLU A 7 4.54 22.78 -22.53
N TYR A 8 4.69 22.73 -21.19
CA TYR A 8 4.30 23.82 -20.29
C TYR A 8 5.39 24.16 -19.26
N PRO A 9 5.57 25.45 -18.90
CA PRO A 9 6.48 25.86 -17.83
C PRO A 9 6.09 25.24 -16.47
N LEU A 10 7.09 24.74 -15.73
CA LEU A 10 6.90 24.12 -14.41
C LEU A 10 6.21 25.06 -13.41
N SER A 11 6.49 26.37 -13.48
CA SER A 11 5.81 27.38 -12.65
C SER A 11 4.29 27.38 -12.84
N THR A 12 3.83 27.26 -14.08
CA THR A 12 2.41 27.26 -14.41
C THR A 12 1.74 25.98 -13.91
N LEU A 13 2.39 24.83 -14.14
CA LEU A 13 1.91 23.54 -13.63
C LEU A 13 1.80 23.50 -12.10
N LEU A 14 2.80 24.06 -11.41
CA LEU A 14 2.81 24.11 -9.94
C LEU A 14 1.76 25.06 -9.39
N LYS A 15 1.54 26.22 -10.03
CA LYS A 15 0.47 27.16 -9.66
C LYS A 15 -0.91 26.52 -9.81
N LEU A 16 -1.16 25.80 -10.92
CA LEU A 16 -2.42 25.10 -11.16
C LEU A 16 -2.70 24.01 -10.10
N MET A 17 -1.67 23.32 -9.63
CA MET A 17 -1.79 22.29 -8.58
C MET A 17 -1.73 22.85 -7.15
N GLY A 18 -1.47 24.16 -6.97
CA GLY A 18 -1.26 24.75 -5.65
C GLY A 18 -0.03 24.20 -4.91
N MET A 19 1.01 23.74 -5.61
CA MET A 19 2.19 23.11 -5.02
C MET A 19 3.42 24.05 -5.02
N PRO A 20 4.12 24.24 -3.89
CA PRO A 20 5.37 24.98 -3.86
C PRO A 20 6.50 24.31 -4.67
N ARG A 21 7.41 25.12 -5.24
CA ARG A 21 8.59 24.61 -5.96
C ARG A 21 9.48 23.72 -5.10
N SER A 22 9.69 24.10 -3.84
CA SER A 22 10.50 23.32 -2.89
C SER A 22 9.93 21.93 -2.69
N THR A 23 8.60 21.80 -2.55
CA THR A 23 7.90 20.52 -2.43
C THR A 23 8.09 19.65 -3.67
N TYR A 24 7.99 20.22 -4.87
CA TYR A 24 8.23 19.49 -6.12
C TYR A 24 9.66 18.92 -6.17
N TYR A 25 10.67 19.76 -5.97
CA TYR A 25 12.07 19.32 -6.03
C TYR A 25 12.43 18.36 -4.89
N TYR A 26 11.81 18.52 -3.71
CA TYR A 26 11.95 17.58 -2.61
C TYR A 26 11.47 16.18 -3.00
N HIS A 27 10.29 16.06 -3.60
CA HIS A 27 9.76 14.77 -4.07
C HIS A 27 10.52 14.22 -5.30
N GLU A 28 11.08 15.09 -6.14
CA GLU A 28 11.93 14.68 -7.26
C GLU A 28 13.26 14.09 -6.76
N ALA A 29 13.86 14.68 -5.72
CA ALA A 29 15.08 14.21 -5.09
C ALA A 29 14.87 13.02 -4.14
N ASN A 30 13.70 12.94 -3.51
CA ASN A 30 13.30 11.87 -2.59
C ASN A 30 12.09 11.12 -3.18
N PRO A 31 12.30 10.30 -4.22
CA PRO A 31 11.22 9.49 -4.75
C PRO A 31 10.68 8.61 -3.61
N PRO A 32 9.35 8.41 -3.54
CA PRO A 32 8.77 7.54 -2.53
C PRO A 32 9.38 6.14 -2.68
N SER A 33 10.14 5.71 -1.68
CA SER A 33 10.69 4.37 -1.61
C SER A 33 9.63 3.46 -1.00
N ASP A 34 9.16 2.49 -1.78
CA ASP A 34 8.30 1.44 -1.25
C ASP A 34 9.14 0.43 -0.47
N ARG A 35 9.37 0.74 0.81
CA ARG A 35 10.11 -0.11 1.74
C ARG A 35 9.52 -1.53 1.83
N GLN A 36 8.26 -1.71 1.45
CA GLN A 36 7.52 -2.97 1.51
C GLN A 36 7.40 -3.66 0.15
N ALA A 37 8.05 -3.17 -0.91
CA ALA A 37 7.95 -3.72 -2.26
C ALA A 37 8.26 -5.24 -2.31
N ALA A 38 9.23 -5.70 -1.52
CA ALA A 38 9.59 -7.12 -1.47
C ALA A 38 8.57 -7.99 -0.70
N GLU A 39 7.91 -7.41 0.30
CA GLU A 39 6.98 -8.13 1.20
C GLU A 39 5.54 -8.09 0.71
N ARG A 40 5.18 -7.10 -0.11
CA ARG A 40 3.85 -6.92 -0.70
C ARG A 40 3.31 -8.17 -1.38
N PRO A 41 4.04 -8.82 -2.30
CA PRO A 41 3.53 -10.00 -3.00
C PRO A 41 3.17 -11.12 -2.03
N ALA A 42 4.00 -11.35 -1.01
CA ALA A 42 3.75 -12.38 0.00
C ALA A 42 2.49 -12.08 0.83
N ILE A 43 2.26 -10.80 1.18
CA ILE A 43 1.05 -10.37 1.91
C ILE A 43 -0.20 -10.61 1.05
N VAL A 44 -0.17 -10.24 -0.23
CA VAL A 44 -1.27 -10.43 -1.19
C VAL A 44 -1.58 -11.92 -1.36
N GLU A 45 -0.57 -12.72 -1.66
CA GLU A 45 -0.69 -14.16 -1.87
C GLU A 45 -1.25 -14.86 -0.61
N MET A 46 -0.81 -14.45 0.59
CA MET A 46 -1.35 -14.98 1.83
C MET A 46 -2.82 -14.61 2.04
N CYS A 47 -3.23 -13.40 1.65
CA CYS A 47 -4.63 -12.98 1.69
C CYS A 47 -5.48 -13.84 0.75
N GLU A 48 -5.02 -14.07 -0.48
CA GLU A 48 -5.69 -14.89 -1.49
C GLU A 48 -5.80 -16.36 -1.05
N LYS A 49 -4.72 -16.96 -0.55
CA LYS A 49 -4.71 -18.32 0.03
C LYS A 49 -5.69 -18.45 1.19
N SER A 50 -5.86 -17.39 1.97
CA SER A 50 -6.83 -17.35 3.07
C SER A 50 -8.27 -17.07 2.62
N GLN A 51 -8.51 -16.86 1.31
CA GLN A 51 -9.79 -16.42 0.75
C GLN A 51 -10.26 -15.10 1.41
N PHE A 52 -9.32 -14.21 1.69
CA PHE A 52 -9.50 -12.95 2.42
C PHE A 52 -10.15 -13.10 3.80
N ARG A 53 -10.10 -14.29 4.43
CA ARG A 53 -10.68 -14.52 5.77
C ARG A 53 -9.77 -14.06 6.89
N TYR A 54 -8.50 -13.81 6.60
CA TYR A 54 -7.52 -13.40 7.58
C TYR A 54 -7.46 -11.88 7.65
N GLY A 55 -7.64 -11.35 8.86
CA GLY A 55 -7.24 -9.98 9.16
C GLY A 55 -5.72 -9.85 9.26
N TYR A 56 -5.22 -8.62 9.23
CA TYR A 56 -3.78 -8.32 9.17
C TYR A 56 -2.93 -9.04 10.24
N ARG A 57 -3.44 -9.22 11.47
CA ARG A 57 -2.75 -9.96 12.55
C ARG A 57 -2.56 -11.44 12.21
N ARG A 58 -3.59 -12.06 11.62
CA ARG A 58 -3.55 -13.47 11.19
C ARG A 58 -2.64 -13.62 9.97
N VAL A 59 -2.66 -12.66 9.05
CA VAL A 59 -1.74 -12.62 7.90
C VAL A 59 -0.28 -12.55 8.37
N ALA A 60 0.06 -11.64 9.28
CA ALA A 60 1.41 -11.54 9.85
C ALA A 60 1.87 -12.84 10.52
N THR A 61 0.97 -13.49 11.27
CA THR A 61 1.25 -14.79 11.90
C THR A 61 1.45 -15.90 10.86
N ALA A 62 0.63 -15.93 9.82
CA ALA A 62 0.71 -16.93 8.76
C ALA A 62 1.98 -16.75 7.92
N LEU A 63 2.37 -15.52 7.60
CA LEU A 63 3.63 -15.20 6.93
C LEU A 63 4.84 -15.66 7.75
N ARG A 64 4.82 -15.42 9.05
CA ARG A 64 5.88 -15.90 9.96
C ARG A 64 5.98 -17.43 9.97
N LYS A 65 4.84 -18.13 9.94
CA LYS A 65 4.81 -19.61 9.99
C LYS A 65 5.17 -20.25 8.66
N ALA A 66 4.68 -19.70 7.54
CA ALA A 66 4.82 -20.31 6.22
C ALA A 66 6.14 -19.96 5.54
N ALA A 67 6.59 -18.71 5.66
CA ALA A 67 7.74 -18.19 4.93
C ALA A 67 8.86 -17.67 5.85
N GLY A 68 8.69 -17.76 7.18
CA GLY A 68 9.66 -17.23 8.15
C GLY A 68 9.73 -15.70 8.20
N ILE A 69 8.92 -14.99 7.40
CA ILE A 69 9.01 -13.53 7.24
C ILE A 69 8.43 -12.86 8.50
N ARG A 70 9.26 -12.07 9.18
CA ARG A 70 8.87 -11.32 10.38
C ARG A 70 8.57 -9.87 10.03
N ILE A 71 7.31 -9.62 9.71
CA ILE A 71 6.77 -8.28 9.44
C ILE A 71 6.03 -7.79 10.68
N ALA A 72 6.15 -6.50 10.99
CA ALA A 72 5.32 -5.86 12.00
C ALA A 72 3.85 -5.83 11.56
N ASP A 73 2.91 -6.13 12.46
CA ASP A 73 1.48 -6.21 12.11
C ASP A 73 0.95 -4.91 11.48
N LYS A 74 1.45 -3.75 11.92
CA LYS A 74 1.04 -2.44 11.38
C LYS A 74 1.54 -2.21 9.94
N THR A 75 2.66 -2.81 9.58
CA THR A 75 3.16 -2.82 8.21
C THR A 75 2.25 -3.65 7.31
N VAL A 76 1.84 -4.83 7.77
CA VAL A 76 0.85 -5.66 7.06
C VAL A 76 -0.46 -4.90 6.89
N LEU A 77 -0.95 -4.22 7.95
CA LEU A 77 -2.15 -3.41 7.87
C LEU A 77 -2.02 -2.25 6.86
N LYS A 78 -0.86 -1.58 6.82
CA LYS A 78 -0.60 -0.49 5.86
C LYS A 78 -0.67 -1.02 4.44
N VAL A 79 0.06 -2.10 4.14
CA VAL A 79 0.06 -2.75 2.83
C VAL A 79 -1.35 -3.19 2.44
N MET A 80 -2.07 -3.87 3.33
CA MET A 80 -3.46 -4.30 3.06
C MET A 80 -4.38 -3.13 2.73
N ARG A 81 -4.21 -1.96 3.36
CA ARG A 81 -5.02 -0.77 3.04
C ARG A 81 -4.68 -0.18 1.68
N GLU A 82 -3.40 -0.08 1.37
CA GLU A 82 -2.93 0.45 0.08
C GLU A 82 -3.35 -0.46 -1.08
N GLU A 83 -3.36 -1.78 -0.87
CA GLU A 83 -3.80 -2.78 -1.85
C GLU A 83 -5.33 -3.04 -1.82
N GLY A 84 -6.09 -2.36 -0.96
CA GLY A 84 -7.54 -2.57 -0.84
C GLY A 84 -7.96 -3.96 -0.30
N LEU A 85 -7.04 -4.68 0.32
CA LEU A 85 -7.26 -6.02 0.89
C LEU A 85 -8.01 -5.91 2.22
N VAL A 86 -9.29 -6.28 2.22
CA VAL A 86 -10.13 -6.27 3.43
C VAL A 86 -10.49 -7.68 3.85
N CYS A 87 -10.41 -7.94 5.15
CA CYS A 87 -10.86 -9.21 5.72
C CYS A 87 -12.38 -9.37 5.53
N GLN A 88 -12.77 -10.37 4.75
CA GLN A 88 -14.16 -10.74 4.54
C GLN A 88 -14.67 -11.51 5.76
N THR A 89 -15.28 -10.77 6.70
CA THR A 89 -15.96 -11.39 7.83
C THR A 89 -17.27 -12.00 7.34
N ARG A 90 -17.50 -13.29 7.65
CA ARG A 90 -18.76 -13.96 7.33
C ARG A 90 -19.91 -13.22 8.01
N ARG A 91 -20.87 -12.69 7.23
CA ARG A 91 -22.11 -12.14 7.79
C ARG A 91 -22.80 -13.24 8.61
N ARG A 92 -23.07 -12.98 9.89
CA ARG A 92 -23.87 -13.88 10.74
C ARG A 92 -25.23 -14.05 10.07
N ARG A 93 -25.59 -15.28 9.71
CA ARG A 93 -26.96 -15.62 9.35
C ARG A 93 -27.80 -15.55 10.64
N LYS A 94 -28.91 -14.81 10.61
CA LYS A 94 -29.94 -14.94 11.66
C LYS A 94 -30.39 -16.41 11.65
N TYR A 95 -30.28 -17.08 12.80
CA TYR A 95 -30.89 -18.39 12.97
C TYR A 95 -32.39 -18.23 12.72
N ARG A 96 -32.94 -19.13 11.89
CA ARG A 96 -34.36 -19.18 11.57
C ARG A 96 -35.07 -20.04 12.60
#